data_AF-A0A915EKH7-F1
#
_entry.id   AF-A0A915EKH7-F1
#
_cell.length_a   1.000
_cell.length_b   1.000
_cell.length_c   1.000
_cell.angle_alpha   90.00
_cell.angle_beta   90.00
_cell.angle_gamma   90.00
#
_symmetry.space_group_name_H-M   'P 1'
#
loop_
_entity.id
_entity.type
_entity.pdbx_description
1 polymer ?
#
loop_
_entity_poly.entity_id
_entity_poly.type
_entity_poly.pdbx_seq_one_letter_code
_entity_poly.pdbx_strand_id
1 'polypeptide(L)'
;MSTRIQRLWQPGNPQTRVFLPDFWLKLVETPKTGRNQLPKNAAKFEVDLRMSKLDVRQYLEKIYKLPVRDVRTIVEMGEILWESPKDKKYKTARWKDEDKKYAFVFFKKDFVVEFPDIFRVDHAQQEIDRAVEQNSKDPNRRNFEYMNQDRVGVGKMFGV
;
A
#
# COMPACT_ATOMS: atom_id res chain seq x y z
N MET A 1 -13.41 -5.13 17.50
CA MET A 1 -13.21 -4.91 16.04
C MET A 1 -14.16 -3.84 15.51
N SER A 2 -14.30 -2.67 16.15
CA SER A 2 -15.02 -1.54 15.54
C SER A 2 -14.47 -0.21 16.02
N THR A 3 -14.53 0.81 15.16
CA THR A 3 -14.17 2.20 15.47
C THR A 3 -15.25 2.95 16.23
N ARG A 4 -16.45 2.39 16.32
CA ARG A 4 -17.59 3.00 17.01
C ARG A 4 -17.39 2.98 18.51
N ILE A 5 -18.02 3.94 19.18
CA ILE A 5 -18.08 4.00 20.64
C ILE A 5 -18.69 2.69 21.15
N GLN A 6 -17.91 1.96 21.95
CA GLN A 6 -18.36 0.71 22.55
C GLN A 6 -19.33 1.00 23.69
N ARG A 7 -20.32 0.11 23.85
CA ARG A 7 -21.17 0.14 25.05
C ARG A 7 -20.32 -0.16 26.28
N LEU A 8 -20.55 0.60 27.35
CA LEU A 8 -19.90 0.34 28.63
C LEU A 8 -20.26 -1.07 29.10
N TRP A 9 -19.24 -1.86 29.45
CA TRP A 9 -19.46 -3.19 30.00
C TRP A 9 -19.87 -3.09 31.47
N GLN A 10 -20.89 -3.87 31.85
CA GLN A 10 -21.35 -4.02 33.23
C GLN A 10 -21.42 -5.51 33.58
N PRO A 11 -21.21 -5.89 34.85
CA PRO A 11 -21.37 -7.28 35.29
C PRO A 11 -22.78 -7.80 34.94
N GLY A 12 -22.85 -8.99 34.35
CA GLY A 12 -24.11 -9.59 33.88
C GLY A 12 -24.50 -9.25 32.44
N ASN A 13 -23.81 -8.28 31.79
CA ASN A 13 -24.05 -8.03 30.37
C ASN A 13 -23.54 -9.18 29.50
N PRO A 14 -24.23 -9.46 28.37
CA PRO A 14 -23.77 -10.46 27.43
C PRO A 14 -22.44 -10.04 26.80
N GLN A 15 -21.71 -11.02 26.25
CA GLN A 15 -20.48 -10.77 25.52
C GLN A 15 -20.72 -9.80 24.35
N THR A 16 -19.91 -8.75 24.27
CA THR A 16 -19.95 -7.79 23.16
C THR A 16 -19.58 -8.49 21.85
N ARG A 17 -20.46 -8.38 20.85
CA ARG A 17 -20.27 -8.93 19.50
C ARG A 17 -20.31 -7.82 18.47
N VAL A 18 -19.42 -7.91 17.50
CA VAL A 18 -19.40 -7.04 16.32
C VAL A 18 -19.62 -7.91 15.11
N PHE A 19 -20.73 -7.67 14.39
CA PHE A 19 -21.08 -8.43 13.19
C PHE A 19 -20.44 -7.85 11.92
N LEU A 20 -20.35 -6.52 11.85
CA LEU A 20 -19.83 -5.80 10.70
C LEU A 20 -18.63 -4.94 11.17
N PRO A 21 -17.41 -5.50 11.19
CA PRO A 21 -16.22 -4.73 11.52
C PRO A 21 -15.91 -3.72 10.42
N ASP A 22 -15.51 -2.51 10.83
CA ASP A 22 -15.14 -1.38 9.96
C ASP A 22 -13.62 -1.26 9.77
N PHE A 23 -12.86 -2.22 10.31
CA PHE A 23 -11.40 -2.22 10.24
C PHE A 23 -10.87 -2.80 8.94
N TRP A 24 -9.78 -2.20 8.47
CA TRP A 24 -8.99 -2.67 7.34
C TRP A 24 -7.61 -3.16 7.81
N LEU A 25 -7.03 -4.05 7.02
CA LEU A 25 -5.73 -4.65 7.28
C LEU A 25 -5.06 -4.91 5.92
N LYS A 26 -3.82 -4.45 5.77
CA LYS A 26 -3.03 -4.59 4.53
C LYS A 26 -1.81 -5.45 4.81
N LEU A 27 -1.54 -6.43 3.95
CA LEU A 27 -0.30 -7.20 4.01
C LEU A 27 0.84 -6.34 3.46
N VAL A 28 1.94 -6.23 4.20
CA VAL A 28 3.10 -5.42 3.83
C VAL A 28 4.26 -6.35 3.52
N GLU A 29 4.96 -6.06 2.42
CA GLU A 29 6.17 -6.80 2.07
C GLU A 29 7.24 -6.61 3.13
N THR A 30 7.98 -7.68 3.41
CA THR A 30 9.12 -7.66 4.32
C THR A 30 10.39 -8.02 3.58
N PRO A 31 11.54 -7.42 3.97
CA PRO A 31 12.79 -7.71 3.29
C PRO A 31 13.16 -9.19 3.46
N LYS A 32 13.52 -9.83 2.34
CA LYS A 32 13.91 -11.24 2.31
C LYS A 32 15.24 -11.51 3.03
N THR A 33 16.07 -10.48 3.20
CA THR A 33 17.41 -10.58 3.78
C THR A 33 17.67 -9.41 4.74
N GLY A 34 18.44 -9.65 5.80
CA GLY A 34 18.94 -8.61 6.70
C GLY A 34 18.32 -8.66 8.10
N ARG A 35 18.67 -7.68 8.94
CA ARG A 35 18.25 -7.63 10.35
C ARG A 35 16.73 -7.50 10.54
N ASN A 36 16.05 -6.90 9.58
CA ASN A 36 14.60 -6.68 9.62
C ASN A 36 13.81 -7.82 8.97
N GLN A 37 14.49 -8.91 8.58
CA GLN A 37 13.84 -10.11 8.06
C GLN A 37 12.98 -10.74 9.14
N LEU A 38 11.74 -11.08 8.77
CA LEU A 38 10.85 -11.83 9.64
C LEU A 38 11.07 -13.34 9.49
N PRO A 39 10.78 -14.13 10.54
CA PRO A 39 10.73 -15.58 10.43
C PRO A 39 9.73 -16.01 9.34
N LYS A 40 9.98 -17.18 8.73
CA LYS A 40 9.11 -17.73 7.66
C LYS A 40 7.65 -17.93 8.07
N ASN A 41 7.38 -18.11 9.36
CA ASN A 41 6.05 -18.27 9.92
C ASN A 41 5.45 -16.94 10.42
N ALA A 42 5.98 -15.80 10.01
CA ALA A 42 5.53 -14.50 10.44
C ALA A 42 5.21 -13.58 9.25
N ALA A 43 4.18 -12.75 9.42
CA ALA A 43 3.78 -11.75 8.44
C ALA A 43 3.70 -10.36 9.08
N LYS A 44 4.02 -9.33 8.29
CA LYS A 44 3.82 -7.92 8.66
C LYS A 44 2.55 -7.41 8.01
N PHE A 45 1.69 -6.82 8.83
CA PHE A 45 0.48 -6.15 8.37
C PHE A 45 0.51 -4.69 8.79
N GLU A 46 0.01 -3.81 7.94
CA GLU A 46 -0.42 -2.46 8.32
C GLU A 46 -1.90 -2.53 8.70
N VAL A 47 -2.24 -1.96 9.85
CA VAL A 47 -3.57 -2.04 10.44
C VAL A 47 -4.06 -0.66 10.86
N ASP A 48 -5.37 -0.50 10.99
CA ASP A 48 -5.95 0.70 11.58
C ASP A 48 -5.36 0.94 12.99
N LEU A 49 -5.00 2.18 13.31
CA LEU A 49 -4.41 2.58 14.59
C LEU A 49 -5.31 2.24 15.79
N ARG A 50 -6.62 2.14 15.59
CA ARG A 50 -7.59 1.80 16.65
C ARG A 50 -7.63 0.31 16.97
N MET A 51 -7.07 -0.56 16.11
CA MET A 51 -7.06 -2.01 16.36
C MET A 51 -6.16 -2.39 17.53
N SER A 52 -6.66 -3.26 18.40
CA SER A 52 -5.87 -3.94 19.42
C SER A 52 -5.26 -5.24 18.90
N LYS A 53 -4.27 -5.78 19.62
CA LYS A 53 -3.69 -7.10 19.30
C LYS A 53 -4.73 -8.23 19.25
N LEU A 54 -5.76 -8.15 20.12
CA LEU A 54 -6.84 -9.13 20.19
C LEU A 54 -7.79 -8.99 19.00
N ASP A 55 -8.03 -7.77 18.55
CA ASP A 55 -8.83 -7.50 17.35
C ASP A 55 -8.15 -8.08 16.10
N VAL A 56 -6.85 -7.82 15.92
CA VAL A 56 -6.09 -8.37 14.78
C VAL A 56 -6.13 -9.90 14.78
N ARG A 57 -5.90 -10.51 15.95
CA ARG A 57 -6.00 -11.97 16.10
C ARG A 57 -7.39 -12.49 15.70
N GLN A 58 -8.45 -11.92 16.27
CA GLN A 58 -9.82 -12.36 15.97
C GLN A 58 -10.20 -12.12 14.52
N TYR A 59 -9.74 -11.02 13.92
CA TYR A 59 -10.01 -10.69 12.52
C TYR A 59 -9.42 -11.76 11.59
N LEU A 60 -8.16 -12.12 11.79
CA LEU A 60 -7.47 -13.15 11.00
C LEU A 60 -8.01 -14.56 11.28
N GLU A 61 -8.31 -14.90 12.54
CA GLU A 61 -8.85 -16.23 12.91
C GLU A 61 -10.31 -16.41 12.45
N LYS A 62 -11.17 -15.40 12.61
CA LYS A 62 -12.61 -15.53 12.33
C LYS A 62 -12.97 -15.29 10.87
N ILE A 63 -12.35 -14.31 10.20
CA ILE A 63 -12.66 -13.96 8.81
C ILE A 63 -11.82 -14.82 7.87
N TYR A 64 -10.49 -14.77 8.00
CA TYR A 64 -9.56 -15.45 7.10
C TYR A 64 -9.21 -16.90 7.51
N LYS A 65 -9.67 -17.35 8.68
CA LYS A 65 -9.44 -18.72 9.18
C LYS A 65 -7.95 -19.09 9.32
N LEU A 66 -7.10 -18.10 9.60
CA LEU A 66 -5.66 -18.33 9.71
C LEU A 66 -5.25 -18.82 11.11
N PRO A 67 -4.25 -19.72 11.21
CA PRO A 67 -3.77 -20.26 12.47
C PRO A 67 -2.79 -19.30 13.17
N VAL A 68 -3.32 -18.25 13.79
CA VAL A 68 -2.52 -17.25 14.51
C VAL A 68 -2.07 -17.79 15.87
N ARG A 69 -0.78 -17.64 16.19
CA ARG A 69 -0.19 -17.99 17.49
C ARG A 69 -0.06 -16.76 18.39
N ASP A 70 0.60 -15.72 17.90
CA ASP A 70 0.86 -14.49 18.65
C ASP A 70 0.81 -13.27 17.73
N VAL A 71 0.49 -12.10 18.30
CA VAL A 71 0.43 -10.83 17.57
C VAL A 71 1.14 -9.75 18.39
N ARG A 72 2.13 -9.10 17.76
CA ARG A 72 2.84 -7.96 18.32
C ARG A 72 2.58 -6.73 17.48
N THR A 73 2.23 -5.62 18.11
CA THR A 73 1.89 -4.38 17.41
C THR A 73 2.85 -3.26 17.78
N ILE A 74 3.23 -2.44 16.80
CA ILE A 74 4.06 -1.25 16.98
C ILE A 74 3.34 -0.09 16.27
N VAL A 75 3.40 1.10 16.85
CA VAL A 75 2.96 2.33 16.19
C VAL A 75 4.21 3.09 15.78
N GLU A 76 4.37 3.30 14.49
CA GLU A 76 5.44 4.10 13.90
C GLU A 76 4.91 5.51 13.65
N MET A 77 5.65 6.51 14.13
CA MET A 77 5.31 7.91 13.93
C MET A 77 5.60 8.30 12.48
N GLY A 78 4.67 9.02 11.85
CA GLY A 78 4.88 9.61 10.54
C GLY A 78 5.97 10.68 10.58
N GLU A 79 6.61 10.91 9.44
CA GLU A 79 7.67 11.92 9.33
C GLU A 79 7.08 13.33 9.54
N ILE A 80 7.81 14.15 10.31
CA ILE A 80 7.46 15.56 10.50
C ILE A 80 8.34 16.37 9.56
N LEU A 81 7.75 16.80 8.46
CA LEU A 81 8.36 17.66 7.46
C LEU A 81 8.13 19.12 7.82
N TRP A 82 9.08 19.98 7.46
CA TRP A 82 8.96 21.44 7.63
C TRP A 82 8.32 22.12 6.41
N GLU A 83 7.85 21.32 5.46
CA GLU A 83 7.26 21.76 4.21
C GLU A 83 5.97 20.98 3.97
N SER A 84 4.89 21.67 3.61
CA SER A 84 3.66 21.02 3.16
C SER A 84 3.82 20.61 1.69
N PRO A 85 3.34 19.42 1.27
CA PRO A 85 3.32 19.03 -0.14
C PRO A 85 2.61 20.03 -1.06
N LYS A 86 1.65 20.80 -0.52
CA LYS A 86 0.88 21.81 -1.26
C LYS A 86 1.56 23.17 -1.33
N ASP A 87 2.36 23.53 -0.33
CA ASP A 87 2.99 24.86 -0.19
C ASP A 87 4.51 24.77 -0.19
N LYS A 88 5.06 24.28 -1.31
CA LYS A 88 6.51 24.10 -1.47
C LYS A 88 7.28 25.43 -1.53
N LYS A 89 6.63 26.52 -1.96
CA LYS A 89 7.25 27.84 -2.13
C LYS A 89 7.48 28.59 -0.83
N TYR A 90 6.52 28.55 0.09
CA TYR A 90 6.50 29.46 1.24
C TYR A 90 7.02 28.80 2.53
N LYS A 91 7.18 27.46 2.57
CA LYS A 91 7.79 26.67 3.67
C LYS A 91 7.40 27.13 5.08
N THR A 92 6.15 27.57 5.23
CA THR A 92 5.67 28.26 6.43
C THR A 92 5.03 27.31 7.44
N ALA A 93 4.63 26.10 7.01
CA ALA A 93 3.87 25.16 7.84
C ALA A 93 4.61 23.82 8.00
N ARG A 94 4.66 23.32 9.25
CA ARG A 94 5.05 21.93 9.53
C ARG A 94 3.94 20.99 9.06
N TRP A 95 4.34 19.92 8.38
CA TRP A 95 3.47 18.86 7.92
C TRP A 95 3.86 17.57 8.60
N LYS A 96 2.89 16.84 9.17
CA LYS A 96 3.13 15.54 9.77
C LYS A 96 2.38 14.50 8.95
N ASP A 97 3.10 13.49 8.48
CA ASP A 97 2.48 12.34 7.83
C ASP A 97 1.70 11.49 8.82
N GLU A 98 0.75 10.72 8.29
CA GLU A 98 -0.08 9.86 9.13
C GLU A 98 0.77 8.80 9.83
N ASP A 99 0.57 8.66 11.14
CA ASP A 99 1.18 7.60 11.93
C ASP A 99 0.65 6.26 11.43
N LYS A 100 1.51 5.23 11.38
CA LYS A 100 1.15 3.90 10.89
C LYS A 100 1.23 2.89 12.02
N LYS A 101 0.23 2.02 12.13
CA LYS A 101 0.31 0.88 13.05
C LYS A 101 0.64 -0.39 12.27
N TYR A 102 1.70 -1.06 12.69
CA TYR A 102 2.11 -2.35 12.15
C TYR A 102 1.83 -3.48 13.14
N ALA A 103 1.37 -4.61 12.62
CA ALA A 103 1.17 -5.85 13.36
C ALA A 103 2.07 -6.95 12.79
N PHE A 104 2.94 -7.49 13.63
CA PHE A 104 3.74 -8.67 13.39
C PHE A 104 2.97 -9.88 13.90
N VAL A 105 2.46 -10.68 12.98
CA VAL A 105 1.63 -11.85 13.28
C VAL A 105 2.48 -13.09 13.12
N PHE A 106 2.61 -13.85 14.21
CA PHE A 106 3.29 -15.14 14.21
C PHE A 106 2.25 -16.24 14.09
N PHE A 107 2.39 -17.09 13.08
CA PHE A 107 1.53 -18.24 12.86
C PHE A 107 2.06 -19.48 13.59
N LYS A 108 1.25 -20.55 13.59
CA LYS A 108 1.70 -21.88 14.03
C LYS A 108 2.89 -22.36 13.18
N LYS A 109 3.68 -23.28 13.74
CA LYS A 109 4.96 -23.73 13.13
C LYS A 109 4.81 -24.33 11.73
N ASP A 110 3.65 -24.92 11.45
CA ASP A 110 3.37 -25.62 10.20
C ASP A 110 2.99 -24.67 9.05
N PHE A 111 2.84 -23.38 9.35
CA PHE A 111 2.42 -22.38 8.39
C PHE A 111 3.60 -21.53 7.92
N VAL A 112 3.83 -21.53 6.60
CA VAL A 112 4.87 -20.73 5.95
C VAL A 112 4.20 -19.62 5.16
N VAL A 113 4.71 -18.40 5.31
CA VAL A 113 4.24 -17.22 4.59
C VAL A 113 5.33 -16.72 3.68
N GLU A 114 4.99 -16.60 2.40
CA GLU A 114 5.81 -15.94 1.40
C GLU A 114 4.98 -14.85 0.73
N PHE A 115 5.56 -13.65 0.60
CA PHE A 115 4.88 -12.57 -0.09
C PHE A 115 4.86 -12.88 -1.59
N PRO A 116 3.68 -12.88 -2.23
CA PRO A 116 3.60 -13.18 -3.65
C PRO A 116 4.27 -12.08 -4.46
N ASP A 117 4.87 -12.45 -5.59
CA ASP A 117 5.32 -11.47 -6.58
C ASP A 117 4.10 -10.91 -7.32
N ILE A 118 3.71 -9.68 -6.98
CA ILE A 118 2.55 -8.97 -7.54
C ILE A 118 2.92 -8.30 -8.86
N PHE A 119 4.19 -7.92 -9.04
CA PHE A 119 4.69 -7.22 -10.21
C PHE A 119 5.37 -8.19 -11.18
N ARG A 120 4.68 -9.29 -11.48
CA ARG A 120 5.15 -10.19 -12.52
C ARG A 120 5.20 -9.43 -13.84
N VAL A 121 6.31 -9.59 -14.52
CA VAL A 121 6.53 -9.00 -15.82
C VAL A 121 5.61 -9.69 -16.82
N ASP A 122 4.58 -8.99 -17.29
CA ASP A 122 3.79 -9.44 -18.41
C ASP A 122 4.60 -9.25 -19.70
N HIS A 123 5.02 -10.36 -20.30
CA HIS A 123 5.79 -10.34 -21.55
C HIS A 123 5.08 -9.57 -22.67
N ALA A 124 3.74 -9.63 -22.72
CA ALA A 124 2.95 -8.86 -23.67
C ALA A 124 3.07 -7.34 -23.46
N GLN A 125 3.06 -6.88 -22.19
CA GLN A 125 3.22 -5.46 -21.89
C GLN A 125 4.64 -5.00 -22.25
N GLN A 126 5.66 -5.83 -22.00
CA GLN A 126 7.03 -5.53 -22.42
C GLN A 126 7.18 -5.41 -23.94
N GLU A 127 6.49 -6.26 -24.71
CA GLU A 127 6.52 -6.17 -26.17
C GLU A 127 5.86 -4.89 -26.67
N ILE A 128 4.74 -4.49 -26.07
CA ILE A 128 4.08 -3.22 -26.36
C ILE A 128 5.00 -2.04 -26.02
N ASP A 129 5.59 -2.03 -24.83
CA ASP A 129 6.48 -0.96 -24.38
C ASP A 129 7.71 -0.84 -25.30
N ARG A 130 8.29 -1.99 -25.72
CA ARG A 130 9.38 -2.03 -26.70
C ARG A 130 8.95 -1.49 -28.07
N ALA A 131 7.75 -1.84 -28.54
CA ALA A 131 7.22 -1.35 -29.81
C ALA A 131 6.96 0.16 -29.76
N VAL A 132 6.43 0.68 -28.63
CA VAL A 132 6.25 2.12 -28.40
C VAL A 132 7.60 2.84 -28.35
N GLU A 133 8.58 2.28 -27.65
CA GLU A 133 9.94 2.81 -27.62
C GLU A 133 10.58 2.86 -29.01
N GLN A 134 10.46 1.79 -29.81
CA GLN A 134 10.96 1.78 -31.19
C GLN A 134 10.27 2.85 -32.04
N ASN A 135 8.94 2.93 -31.96
CA ASN A 135 8.14 3.92 -32.69
C ASN A 135 8.44 5.38 -32.23
N SER A 136 8.85 5.60 -30.98
CA SER A 136 9.32 6.92 -30.51
C SER A 136 10.75 7.27 -30.95
N LYS A 137 11.60 6.26 -31.14
CA LYS A 137 12.99 6.40 -31.61
C LYS A 137 13.08 6.50 -33.14
N ASP A 138 11.99 6.21 -33.85
CA ASP A 138 11.94 6.28 -35.31
C ASP A 138 12.29 7.69 -35.83
N PRO A 139 13.34 7.82 -36.67
CA PRO A 139 13.84 9.12 -37.12
C PRO A 139 12.83 9.87 -37.99
N ASN A 140 11.97 9.16 -38.71
CA ASN A 140 10.90 9.75 -39.53
C ASN A 140 9.91 10.59 -38.70
N ARG A 141 9.72 10.25 -37.42
CA ARG A 141 8.81 10.98 -36.52
C ARG A 141 9.42 12.28 -36.03
N ARG A 142 10.72 12.26 -35.67
CA ARG A 142 11.49 13.49 -35.36
C ARG A 142 11.55 14.42 -36.57
N ASN A 143 11.76 13.85 -37.76
CA ASN A 143 11.80 14.63 -38.99
C ASN A 143 10.50 15.43 -39.21
N PHE A 144 9.33 14.91 -38.81
CA PHE A 144 8.07 15.65 -38.90
C PHE A 144 8.04 16.93 -38.03
N GLU A 145 8.68 16.93 -36.86
CA GLU A 145 8.76 18.11 -35.97
C GLU A 145 9.69 19.21 -36.51
N TYR A 146 10.67 18.85 -37.33
CA TYR A 146 11.62 19.78 -37.94
C TYR A 146 11.24 20.22 -39.35
N MET A 147 10.23 19.61 -39.97
CA MET A 147 9.77 20.01 -41.31
C MET A 147 8.87 21.26 -41.24
N ASN A 148 9.10 22.21 -42.15
CA ASN A 148 8.26 23.39 -42.38
C ASN A 148 8.10 24.37 -41.20
N GLN A 149 9.12 24.58 -40.36
CA GLN A 149 9.08 25.60 -39.30
C GLN A 149 8.83 27.02 -39.83
N ASP A 150 9.29 27.32 -41.05
CA ASP A 150 9.13 28.63 -41.70
C ASP A 150 7.73 28.86 -42.30
N ARG A 151 6.91 27.81 -42.43
CA ARG A 151 5.54 27.91 -42.97
C ARG A 151 4.54 27.98 -41.82
N VAL A 152 4.12 29.19 -41.46
CA VAL A 152 3.10 29.44 -40.43
C VAL A 152 1.77 28.81 -40.84
N GLY A 153 1.50 27.58 -40.37
CA GLY A 153 0.19 26.94 -40.42
C GLY A 153 -0.27 26.38 -41.77
N VAL A 154 0.48 26.55 -42.86
CA VAL A 154 0.09 26.03 -44.18
C VAL A 154 0.44 24.54 -44.30
N GLY A 155 -0.59 23.69 -44.38
CA GLY A 155 -0.44 22.23 -44.50
C GLY A 155 -0.64 21.45 -43.20
N LYS A 156 -1.01 22.12 -42.09
CA LYS A 156 -1.60 21.42 -40.94
C LYS A 156 -2.97 20.89 -41.37
N MET A 157 -3.09 19.58 -41.48
CA MET A 157 -4.39 18.93 -41.65
C MET A 157 -5.19 19.18 -40.37
N PHE A 158 -6.30 19.92 -40.48
CA PHE A 158 -7.18 20.18 -39.33
C PHE A 158 -7.98 18.92 -39.02
N GLY A 159 -7.56 18.19 -37.98
CA GLY A 159 -8.31 17.11 -37.32
C GLY A 159 -8.10 15.72 -37.91
N VAL A 160 -7.32 14.89 -37.20
CA VAL A 160 -7.78 13.88 -36.23
C VAL A 160 -6.77 13.85 -35.08
#